data_AF-A0A2R6HSL1-F1
#
_entry.id   AF-A0A2R6HSL1-F1
#
_cell.length_a   1.000
_cell.length_b   1.000
_cell.length_c   1.000
_cell.angle_alpha   90.00
_cell.angle_beta   90.00
_cell.angle_gamma   90.00
#
_symmetry.space_group_name_H-M   'P 1'
#
loop_
_entity.id
_entity.type
_entity.pdbx_description
1 polymer ?
#
loop_
_entity_poly.entity_id
_entity_poly.type
_entity_poly.pdbx_seq_one_letter_code
_entity_poly.pdbx_strand_id
1 'polypeptide(L)'
;MGSSRIIRTRRDNNSTFFHGSLKKPPSLLFSVLYNRIATGTDSPDSGRTSLRPMAKHQISGNSDGTASVETPACVIGDCHVGQAVATRLAASGATVTFVGASPVADPPPDVTTKEVDELDSDAVVAVDADEADVVVVVGTADSTNLLLAQLARVEYEPETIVVLVNDPGRVRAFEDLGVETIVLPDVLAAVVTEQL
;
A
#
# COMPACT_ATOMS: atom_id res chain seq x y z
N MET A 1 41.61 50.89 -6.97
CA MET A 1 40.37 51.68 -6.89
C MET A 1 39.40 51.11 -7.92
N GLY A 2 38.24 50.64 -7.46
CA GLY A 2 37.30 49.87 -8.26
C GLY A 2 36.62 50.66 -9.37
N SER A 3 36.18 49.94 -10.39
CA SER A 3 34.99 50.32 -11.16
C SER A 3 34.34 49.06 -11.69
N SER A 4 33.21 48.73 -11.07
CA SER A 4 32.25 47.75 -11.52
C SER A 4 31.69 48.19 -12.88
N ARG A 5 31.80 47.34 -13.90
CA ARG A 5 31.08 47.50 -15.17
C ARG A 5 30.16 46.31 -15.32
N ILE A 6 28.87 46.58 -15.16
CA ILE A 6 27.77 45.65 -15.41
C ILE A 6 27.76 45.34 -16.91
N ILE A 7 28.18 44.13 -17.28
CA ILE A 7 28.02 43.61 -18.64
C ILE A 7 26.65 42.91 -18.68
N ARG A 8 25.71 43.51 -19.40
CA ARG A 8 24.49 42.82 -19.84
C ARG A 8 24.87 41.86 -20.96
N THR A 9 24.79 40.56 -20.71
CA THR A 9 24.88 39.54 -21.75
C THR A 9 23.51 38.94 -22.03
N ARG A 10 23.13 39.17 -23.28
CA ARG A 10 22.11 38.58 -24.14
C ARG A 10 21.54 37.22 -23.68
N ARG A 11 20.21 37.13 -23.80
CA ARG A 11 19.41 35.91 -23.71
C ARG A 11 19.67 35.08 -24.97
N ASP A 12 20.39 33.99 -24.80
CA ASP A 12 20.62 33.00 -25.85
C ASP A 12 19.64 31.85 -25.64
N ASN A 13 18.53 31.90 -26.38
CA ASN A 13 17.71 30.73 -26.64
C ASN A 13 18.54 29.77 -27.48
N ASN A 14 18.94 28.62 -26.92
CA ASN A 14 19.18 27.46 -27.75
C ASN A 14 18.69 26.19 -27.07
N SER A 15 17.66 25.64 -27.71
CA SER A 15 17.05 24.35 -27.52
C SER A 15 18.05 23.22 -27.76
N THR A 16 18.23 22.36 -26.76
CA THR A 16 18.63 20.97 -26.97
C THR A 16 17.53 20.07 -26.44
N PHE A 17 16.79 19.50 -27.38
CA PHE A 17 15.83 18.42 -27.16
C PHE A 17 16.55 17.24 -26.50
N PHE A 18 16.26 16.99 -25.23
CA PHE A 18 16.40 15.66 -24.66
C PHE A 18 15.06 14.96 -24.79
N HIS A 19 14.97 14.04 -25.75
CA HIS A 19 13.97 13.00 -25.81
C HIS A 19 14.24 12.01 -24.66
N GLY A 20 13.89 12.41 -23.44
CA GLY A 20 13.75 11.50 -22.31
C GLY A 20 12.35 10.91 -22.38
N SER A 21 12.24 9.71 -22.94
CA SER A 21 11.01 8.92 -22.91
C SER A 21 10.50 8.89 -21.46
N LEU A 22 9.35 9.50 -21.19
CA LEU A 22 8.62 9.32 -19.94
C LEU A 22 8.52 7.82 -19.70
N LYS A 23 9.19 7.34 -18.65
CA LYS A 23 9.09 5.96 -18.19
C LYS A 23 7.61 5.67 -17.97
N LYS A 24 7.20 4.48 -18.44
CA LYS A 24 5.85 3.91 -18.44
C LYS A 24 5.01 4.35 -17.22
N PRO A 25 3.69 4.53 -17.39
CA PRO A 25 2.79 4.73 -16.25
C PRO A 25 3.01 3.62 -15.21
N PRO A 26 2.78 3.88 -13.92
CA PRO A 26 2.96 2.88 -12.87
C PRO A 26 2.26 1.59 -13.29
N SER A 27 2.97 0.48 -13.15
CA SER A 27 2.55 -0.86 -13.60
C SER A 27 1.11 -1.16 -13.21
N LEU A 28 0.41 -1.95 -14.03
CA LEU A 28 -0.99 -2.39 -13.83
C LEU A 28 -1.34 -2.82 -12.39
N LEU A 29 -0.36 -3.20 -11.55
CA LEU A 29 -0.48 -3.37 -10.10
C LEU A 29 -1.09 -2.15 -9.37
N PHE A 30 -0.80 -0.92 -9.80
CA PHE A 30 -1.37 0.31 -9.23
C PHE A 30 -2.89 0.41 -9.48
N SER A 31 -3.38 -0.09 -10.62
CA SER A 31 -4.81 -0.18 -10.90
C SER A 31 -5.48 -1.33 -10.16
N VAL A 32 -4.78 -2.45 -9.93
CA VAL A 32 -5.33 -3.61 -9.22
C VAL A 32 -5.47 -3.32 -7.72
N LEU A 33 -4.46 -2.70 -7.10
CA LEU A 33 -4.53 -2.34 -5.68
C LEU A 33 -5.58 -1.25 -5.42
N TYR A 34 -5.70 -0.27 -6.33
CA TYR A 34 -6.72 0.78 -6.22
C TYR A 34 -8.14 0.26 -6.49
N ASN A 35 -8.35 -0.62 -7.49
CA ASN A 35 -9.70 -1.17 -7.77
C ASN A 35 -10.16 -2.22 -6.76
N ARG A 36 -9.26 -2.99 -6.14
CA ARG A 36 -9.67 -4.04 -5.19
C ARG A 36 -10.10 -3.47 -3.84
N ILE A 37 -9.66 -2.26 -3.50
CA ILE A 37 -10.02 -1.51 -2.29
C ILE A 37 -11.25 -0.61 -2.52
N ALA A 38 -11.49 -0.10 -3.73
CA ALA A 38 -12.48 0.95 -3.98
C ALA A 38 -13.88 0.50 -4.42
N THR A 39 -14.08 -0.73 -4.91
CA THR A 39 -15.40 -1.15 -5.44
C THR A 39 -15.94 -2.40 -4.76
N GLY A 40 -16.25 -2.29 -3.47
CA GLY A 40 -17.22 -3.15 -2.79
C GLY A 40 -18.58 -2.47 -2.72
N THR A 41 -19.39 -2.56 -3.77
CA THR A 41 -20.86 -2.60 -3.69
C THR A 41 -21.42 -2.92 -5.07
N ASP A 42 -22.09 -4.06 -5.17
CA ASP A 42 -22.86 -4.46 -6.34
C ASP A 42 -24.36 -4.13 -6.10
N SER A 43 -24.92 -3.36 -7.05
CA SER A 43 -26.34 -3.28 -7.49
C SER A 43 -27.45 -2.71 -6.57
N PRO A 44 -28.52 -2.13 -7.18
CA PRO A 44 -29.73 -2.94 -7.26
C PRO A 44 -30.42 -3.00 -8.64
N ASP A 45 -30.98 -4.20 -8.83
CA ASP A 45 -31.84 -4.77 -9.84
C ASP A 45 -33.04 -3.92 -10.31
N SER A 46 -33.36 -3.99 -11.61
CA SER A 46 -34.69 -3.69 -12.15
C SER A 46 -35.04 -4.61 -13.33
N GLY A 47 -35.91 -5.60 -13.11
CA GLY A 47 -36.38 -6.49 -14.18
C GLY A 47 -37.52 -7.43 -13.79
N ARG A 48 -38.75 -7.04 -14.14
CA ARG A 48 -40.03 -7.70 -13.87
C ARG A 48 -40.26 -9.10 -14.50
N THR A 49 -40.88 -9.98 -13.70
CA THR A 49 -42.04 -10.89 -13.98
C THR A 49 -41.92 -12.09 -14.93
N SER A 50 -42.14 -13.31 -14.38
CA SER A 50 -43.06 -14.33 -14.96
C SER A 50 -43.45 -15.40 -13.91
N LEU A 51 -44.69 -15.88 -13.97
CA LEU A 51 -45.38 -16.73 -12.97
C LEU A 51 -45.46 -18.22 -13.36
N ARG A 52 -45.04 -19.11 -12.43
CA ARG A 52 -45.56 -20.48 -12.04
C ARG A 52 -45.55 -21.65 -13.07
N PRO A 53 -45.67 -22.97 -12.68
CA PRO A 53 -45.91 -23.60 -11.36
C PRO A 53 -44.95 -24.80 -10.99
N MET A 54 -45.28 -25.48 -9.88
CA MET A 54 -44.51 -26.49 -9.09
C MET A 54 -44.35 -27.91 -9.71
N ALA A 55 -43.20 -28.58 -9.51
CA ALA A 55 -43.07 -29.98 -9.03
C ALA A 55 -41.60 -30.52 -8.95
N LYS A 56 -41.29 -31.14 -7.81
CA LYS A 56 -40.17 -32.02 -7.37
C LYS A 56 -39.12 -32.54 -8.39
N HIS A 57 -37.83 -32.29 -8.11
CA HIS A 57 -36.81 -33.35 -8.00
C HIS A 57 -35.54 -32.82 -7.32
N GLN A 58 -34.93 -33.66 -6.47
CA GLN A 58 -33.63 -33.39 -5.86
C GLN A 58 -32.55 -33.38 -6.95
N ILE A 59 -31.69 -32.37 -6.95
CA ILE A 59 -30.35 -32.45 -7.52
C ILE A 59 -29.39 -31.85 -6.50
N SER A 60 -28.41 -32.66 -6.12
CA SER A 60 -27.21 -32.34 -5.37
C SER A 60 -26.63 -31.00 -5.81
N GLY A 61 -26.64 -30.02 -4.91
CA GLY A 61 -25.96 -28.74 -5.09
C GLY A 61 -24.59 -28.81 -4.44
N ASN A 62 -23.57 -28.97 -5.29
CA ASN A 62 -22.18 -28.68 -4.99
C ASN A 62 -22.10 -27.31 -4.29
N SER A 63 -21.47 -27.26 -3.12
CA SER A 63 -21.15 -26.01 -2.46
C SER A 63 -20.06 -25.30 -3.26
N ASP A 64 -20.45 -24.51 -4.27
CA ASP A 64 -19.59 -23.46 -4.80
C ASP A 64 -19.54 -22.34 -3.76
N GLY A 65 -18.85 -22.63 -2.66
CA GLY A 65 -18.29 -21.60 -1.81
C GLY A 65 -17.15 -20.98 -2.59
N THR A 66 -17.38 -19.84 -3.22
CA THR A 66 -16.28 -18.90 -3.48
C THR A 66 -15.78 -18.47 -2.10
N ALA A 67 -14.84 -19.24 -1.54
CA ALA A 67 -14.04 -18.75 -0.43
C ALA A 67 -13.36 -17.49 -0.97
N SER A 68 -13.85 -16.33 -0.57
CA SER A 68 -13.10 -15.09 -0.71
C SER A 68 -11.71 -15.40 -0.16
N VAL A 69 -10.69 -15.32 -0.99
CA VAL A 69 -9.31 -15.52 -0.52
C VAL A 69 -9.06 -14.38 0.46
N GLU A 70 -9.19 -14.68 1.74
CA GLU A 70 -8.76 -13.79 2.82
C GLU A 70 -7.28 -13.54 2.57
N THR A 71 -6.91 -12.30 2.32
CA THR A 71 -5.52 -11.92 2.08
C THR A 71 -4.96 -11.42 3.40
N PRO A 72 -4.31 -12.28 4.21
CA PRO A 72 -3.70 -11.86 5.47
C PRO A 72 -2.62 -10.82 5.21
N ALA A 73 -2.75 -9.68 5.86
CA ALA A 73 -1.80 -8.58 5.76
C ALA A 73 -1.21 -8.23 7.12
N CYS A 74 0.07 -7.89 7.15
CA CYS A 74 0.73 -7.33 8.33
C CYS A 74 1.07 -5.85 8.05
N VAL A 75 0.72 -4.95 8.97
CA VAL A 75 1.08 -3.53 8.89
C VAL A 75 1.99 -3.20 10.07
N ILE A 76 3.22 -2.79 9.78
CA ILE A 76 4.23 -2.46 10.79
C ILE A 76 4.48 -0.95 10.76
N GLY A 77 4.26 -0.24 11.87
CA GLY A 77 4.41 1.20 11.86
C GLY A 77 4.29 1.91 13.20
N ASP A 78 5.01 3.03 13.33
CA ASP A 78 5.08 3.88 14.54
C ASP A 78 4.11 5.08 14.50
N CYS A 79 3.22 5.12 13.51
CA CYS A 79 2.47 6.32 13.21
C CYS A 79 0.99 6.08 12.94
N HIS A 80 0.21 7.15 13.06
CA HIS A 80 -1.22 7.16 12.77
C HIS A 80 -1.54 6.75 11.33
N VAL A 81 -0.59 6.91 10.39
CA VAL A 81 -0.75 6.45 9.01
C VAL A 81 -0.84 4.92 8.98
N GLY A 82 0.02 4.21 9.72
CA GLY A 82 -0.02 2.74 9.82
C GLY A 82 -1.37 2.24 10.36
N GLN A 83 -1.87 2.85 11.44
CA GLN A 83 -3.19 2.51 11.99
C GLN A 83 -4.34 2.75 11.00
N ALA A 84 -4.29 3.88 10.27
CA ALA A 84 -5.27 4.22 9.26
C ALA A 84 -5.21 3.28 8.04
N VAL A 85 -4.02 2.83 7.65
CA VAL A 85 -3.80 1.83 6.59
C VAL A 85 -4.38 0.50 7.04
N ALA A 86 -4.06 0.01 8.24
CA ALA A 86 -4.60 -1.25 8.78
C ALA A 86 -6.14 -1.26 8.78
N THR A 87 -6.74 -0.18 9.27
CA THR A 87 -8.21 -0.02 9.31
C THR A 87 -8.83 -0.02 7.91
N ARG A 88 -8.19 0.63 6.93
CA ARG A 88 -8.71 0.69 5.55
C ARG A 88 -8.54 -0.63 4.80
N LEU A 89 -7.45 -1.35 5.02
CA LEU A 89 -7.27 -2.70 4.47
C LEU A 89 -8.34 -3.65 5.02
N ALA A 90 -8.60 -3.61 6.32
CA ALA A 90 -9.70 -4.37 6.93
C ALA A 90 -11.07 -4.00 6.36
N ALA A 91 -11.36 -2.71 6.20
CA ALA A 91 -12.59 -2.24 5.57
C ALA A 91 -12.75 -2.71 4.10
N SER A 92 -11.66 -3.14 3.46
CA SER A 92 -11.63 -3.69 2.11
C SER A 92 -11.73 -5.23 2.07
N GLY A 93 -11.86 -5.87 3.24
CA GLY A 93 -12.02 -7.32 3.38
C GLY A 93 -10.73 -8.10 3.65
N ALA A 94 -9.63 -7.44 4.02
CA ALA A 94 -8.40 -8.11 4.45
C ALA A 94 -8.43 -8.41 5.96
N THR A 95 -7.86 -9.55 6.37
CA THR A 95 -7.53 -9.82 7.78
C THR A 95 -6.18 -9.16 8.07
N VAL A 96 -6.09 -8.30 9.07
CA VAL A 96 -4.92 -7.46 9.31
C VAL A 96 -4.34 -7.69 10.70
N THR A 97 -3.03 -7.92 10.77
CA THR A 97 -2.24 -7.76 12.00
C THR A 97 -1.52 -6.42 11.96
N PHE A 98 -1.85 -5.50 12.88
CA PHE A 98 -1.12 -4.24 13.05
C PHE A 98 -0.07 -4.38 14.16
N VAL A 99 1.15 -3.92 13.90
CA VAL A 99 2.28 -3.93 14.83
C VAL A 99 2.79 -2.51 15.03
N GLY A 100 2.84 -2.03 16.27
CA GLY A 100 3.32 -0.69 16.56
C GLY A 100 3.36 -0.35 18.04
N ALA A 101 3.99 0.78 18.37
CA ALA A 101 4.13 1.26 19.75
C ALA A 101 2.86 1.84 20.37
N SER A 102 1.78 1.94 19.60
CA SER A 102 0.48 2.34 20.12
C SER A 102 -0.59 1.57 19.38
N PRO A 103 -1.56 0.98 20.10
CA PRO A 103 -2.56 0.15 19.47
C PRO A 103 -3.49 0.98 18.58
N VAL A 104 -4.16 0.31 17.63
CA VAL A 104 -5.28 0.91 16.90
C VAL A 104 -6.40 1.16 17.91
N ALA A 105 -6.87 2.40 18.02
CA ALA A 105 -7.99 2.73 18.89
C ALA A 105 -9.29 2.16 18.31
N ASP A 106 -10.02 1.36 19.10
CA ASP A 106 -11.27 0.70 18.68
C ASP A 106 -11.12 -0.08 17.36
N PRO A 107 -10.26 -1.12 17.33
CA PRO A 107 -9.95 -1.82 16.10
C PRO A 107 -11.19 -2.55 15.55
N PRO A 108 -11.42 -2.54 14.22
CA PRO A 108 -12.41 -3.40 13.59
C PRO A 108 -12.18 -4.88 13.93
N PRO A 109 -13.21 -5.74 13.81
CA PRO A 109 -13.09 -7.17 14.11
C PRO A 109 -11.95 -7.88 13.36
N ASP A 110 -11.67 -7.44 12.14
CA ASP A 110 -10.65 -8.03 11.26
C ASP A 110 -9.25 -7.42 11.48
N VAL A 111 -9.07 -6.57 12.51
CA VAL A 111 -7.77 -5.98 12.88
C VAL A 111 -7.33 -6.53 14.23
N THR A 112 -6.30 -7.37 14.22
CA THR A 112 -5.56 -7.76 15.42
C THR A 112 -4.44 -6.76 15.67
N THR A 113 -4.30 -6.24 16.88
CA THR A 113 -3.21 -5.30 17.22
C THR A 113 -2.20 -5.94 18.15
N LYS A 114 -0.91 -5.82 17.81
CA LYS A 114 0.24 -6.24 18.60
C LYS A 114 1.05 -5.00 18.99
N GLU A 115 1.03 -4.68 20.28
CA GLU A 115 1.78 -3.56 20.85
C GLU A 115 3.21 -3.99 21.17
N VAL A 116 4.18 -3.14 20.80
CA VAL A 116 5.61 -3.36 21.03
C VAL A 116 6.26 -2.08 21.53
N ASP A 117 7.18 -2.16 22.49
CA ASP A 117 7.77 -0.96 23.10
C ASP A 117 8.56 -0.12 22.08
N GLU A 118 9.32 -0.79 21.23
CA GLU A 118 10.10 -0.18 20.15
C GLU A 118 9.93 -0.99 18.86
N LEU A 119 9.96 -0.33 17.69
CA LEU A 119 9.95 -1.00 16.40
C LEU A 119 11.38 -1.33 15.96
N ASP A 120 11.95 -2.32 16.63
CA ASP A 120 13.29 -2.83 16.39
C ASP A 120 13.27 -4.30 15.91
N SER A 121 14.45 -4.93 15.87
CA SER A 121 14.58 -6.35 15.51
C SER A 121 13.79 -7.27 16.41
N ASP A 122 13.79 -7.02 17.72
CA ASP A 122 13.19 -7.91 18.69
C ASP A 122 11.67 -7.87 18.58
N ALA A 123 11.11 -6.69 18.30
CA ALA A 123 9.68 -6.52 18.05
C ALA A 123 9.19 -7.25 16.80
N VAL A 124 9.95 -7.22 15.70
CA VAL A 124 9.58 -7.95 14.46
C VAL A 124 9.65 -9.46 14.72
N VAL A 125 10.70 -9.95 15.37
CA VAL A 125 10.83 -11.40 15.68
C VAL A 125 9.74 -11.88 16.65
N ALA A 126 9.36 -11.07 17.64
CA ALA A 126 8.39 -11.45 18.66
C ALA A 126 6.94 -11.52 18.12
N VAL A 127 6.68 -10.96 16.95
CA VAL A 127 5.35 -10.89 16.36
C VAL A 127 5.14 -12.02 15.37
N ASP A 128 4.22 -12.93 15.73
CA ASP A 128 3.69 -13.97 14.83
C ASP A 128 2.93 -13.34 13.65
N ALA A 129 3.63 -13.12 12.53
CA ALA A 129 3.07 -12.57 11.30
C ALA A 129 3.58 -13.33 10.06
N ASP A 130 4.08 -14.55 10.26
CA ASP A 130 4.51 -15.52 9.26
C ASP A 130 3.39 -15.94 8.30
N GLU A 131 2.14 -15.86 8.73
CA GLU A 131 0.99 -16.13 7.85
C GLU A 131 0.64 -14.99 6.88
N ALA A 132 1.34 -13.84 6.93
CA ALA A 132 1.00 -12.69 6.10
C ALA A 132 1.55 -12.80 4.66
N ASP A 133 0.66 -12.82 3.68
CA ASP A 133 1.02 -12.75 2.25
C ASP A 133 1.64 -11.40 1.89
N VAL A 134 1.18 -10.34 2.57
CA VAL A 134 1.60 -8.95 2.32
C VAL A 134 2.02 -8.29 3.63
N VAL A 135 3.25 -7.76 3.66
CA VAL A 135 3.73 -6.90 4.74
C VAL A 135 3.81 -5.46 4.25
N VAL A 136 3.23 -4.52 5.01
CA VAL A 136 3.28 -3.10 4.74
C VAL A 136 4.05 -2.39 5.85
N VAL A 137 5.17 -1.77 5.52
CA VAL A 137 6.01 -1.00 6.45
C VAL A 137 5.73 0.49 6.28
N VAL A 138 5.19 1.11 7.32
CA VAL A 138 4.73 2.50 7.31
C VAL A 138 5.21 3.23 8.55
N GLY A 139 6.22 4.08 8.40
CA GLY A 139 6.72 4.90 9.50
C GLY A 139 7.19 6.27 9.04
N THR A 140 7.51 7.12 10.01
CA THR A 140 7.94 8.50 9.77
C THR A 140 9.41 8.65 9.38
N ALA A 141 10.23 7.62 9.63
CA ALA A 141 11.67 7.62 9.37
C ALA A 141 12.06 6.50 8.40
N ASP A 142 12.56 6.87 7.22
CA ASP A 142 12.94 5.91 6.18
C ASP A 142 14.07 4.95 6.60
N SER A 143 14.91 5.33 7.57
CA SER A 143 15.93 4.42 8.13
C SER A 143 15.30 3.30 8.94
N THR A 144 14.26 3.61 9.70
CA THR A 144 13.49 2.63 10.46
C THR A 144 12.71 1.75 9.48
N ASN A 145 12.03 2.33 8.49
CA ASN A 145 11.29 1.57 7.48
C ASN A 145 12.20 0.60 6.70
N LEU A 146 13.43 1.02 6.40
CA LEU A 146 14.42 0.16 5.75
C LEU A 146 14.82 -1.04 6.61
N LEU A 147 15.11 -0.80 7.89
CA LEU A 147 15.46 -1.87 8.84
C LEU A 147 14.28 -2.85 9.00
N LEU A 148 13.08 -2.34 9.21
CA LEU A 148 11.88 -3.16 9.36
C LEU A 148 11.57 -3.99 8.11
N ALA A 149 11.76 -3.42 6.92
CA ALA A 149 11.58 -4.15 5.66
C ALA A 149 12.60 -5.29 5.50
N GLN A 150 13.86 -5.07 5.89
CA GLN A 150 14.89 -6.11 5.90
C GLN A 150 14.54 -7.24 6.86
N LEU A 151 14.12 -6.90 8.07
CA LEU A 151 13.72 -7.87 9.09
C LEU A 151 12.49 -8.66 8.64
N ALA A 152 11.43 -7.98 8.17
CA ALA A 152 10.23 -8.64 7.68
C ALA A 152 10.50 -9.62 6.54
N ARG A 153 11.46 -9.30 5.64
CA ARG A 153 11.88 -10.21 4.57
C ARG A 153 12.49 -11.50 5.09
N VAL A 154 13.24 -11.44 6.19
CA VAL A 154 13.94 -12.58 6.78
C VAL A 154 13.03 -13.37 7.73
N GLU A 155 12.22 -12.68 8.53
CA GLU A 155 11.43 -13.30 9.60
C GLU A 155 10.09 -13.88 9.11
N TYR A 156 9.46 -13.23 8.12
CA TYR A 156 8.10 -13.63 7.69
C TYR A 156 8.05 -14.22 6.28
N GLU A 157 9.14 -14.09 5.50
CA GLU A 157 9.21 -14.54 4.10
C GLU A 157 7.95 -14.25 3.25
N PRO A 158 7.37 -13.02 3.30
CA PRO A 158 6.07 -12.75 2.68
C PRO A 158 6.19 -12.72 1.15
N GLU A 159 5.09 -12.97 0.44
CA GLU A 159 5.06 -12.85 -1.02
C GLU A 159 5.40 -11.41 -1.44
N THR A 160 4.82 -10.43 -0.75
CA THR A 160 5.01 -9.00 -1.06
C THR A 160 5.37 -8.20 0.18
N ILE A 161 6.34 -7.28 0.04
CA ILE A 161 6.62 -6.24 1.03
C ILE A 161 6.43 -4.88 0.36
N VAL A 162 5.58 -4.05 0.93
CA VAL A 162 5.33 -2.67 0.50
C VAL A 162 5.89 -1.72 1.55
N VAL A 163 6.70 -0.75 1.14
CA VAL A 163 7.33 0.21 2.05
C VAL A 163 6.97 1.63 1.68
N LEU A 164 6.50 2.41 2.66
CA LEU A 164 6.35 3.86 2.51
C LEU A 164 7.72 4.54 2.60
N VAL A 165 8.12 5.23 1.54
CA VAL A 165 9.33 6.04 1.46
C VAL A 165 8.93 7.52 1.49
N ASN A 166 9.39 8.23 2.52
CA ASN A 166 9.03 9.62 2.77
C ASN A 166 9.94 10.58 1.97
N ASP A 167 11.24 10.26 1.84
CA ASP A 167 12.21 11.04 1.07
C ASP A 167 12.52 10.36 -0.29
N PRO A 168 12.14 10.96 -1.43
CA PRO A 168 12.46 10.44 -2.77
C PRO A 168 13.96 10.21 -2.99
N GLY A 169 14.84 10.95 -2.30
CA GLY A 169 16.29 10.76 -2.34
C GLY A 169 16.77 9.44 -1.75
N ARG A 170 15.91 8.73 -1.01
CA ARG A 170 16.25 7.48 -0.30
C ARG A 170 15.75 6.21 -0.97
N VAL A 171 15.01 6.31 -2.08
CA VAL A 171 14.44 5.15 -2.80
C VAL A 171 15.49 4.10 -3.14
N ARG A 172 16.70 4.55 -3.55
CA ARG A 172 17.82 3.65 -3.89
C ARG A 172 18.22 2.69 -2.76
N ALA A 173 17.97 3.06 -1.50
CA ALA A 173 18.28 2.18 -0.38
C ALA A 173 17.40 0.92 -0.32
N PHE A 174 16.25 0.93 -1.01
CA PHE A 174 15.27 -0.15 -1.00
C PHE A 174 15.32 -1.04 -2.25
N GLU A 175 15.99 -0.61 -3.32
CA GLU A 175 16.00 -1.29 -4.64
C GLU A 175 16.48 -2.75 -4.55
N ASP A 176 17.50 -3.02 -3.74
CA ASP A 176 18.11 -4.34 -3.62
C ASP A 176 17.38 -5.28 -2.63
N LEU A 177 16.36 -4.79 -1.92
CA LEU A 177 15.63 -5.58 -0.92
C LEU A 177 14.48 -6.42 -1.52
N GLY A 178 14.19 -6.27 -2.80
CA GLY A 178 13.05 -6.93 -3.44
C GLY A 178 11.72 -6.50 -2.80
N VAL A 179 11.59 -5.21 -2.49
CA VAL A 179 10.37 -4.62 -1.93
C VAL A 179 9.73 -3.67 -2.94
N GLU A 180 8.43 -3.49 -2.84
CA GLU A 180 7.71 -2.44 -3.54
C GLU A 180 7.75 -1.15 -2.73
N THR A 181 8.16 -0.04 -3.35
CA THR A 181 8.22 1.26 -2.67
C THR A 181 7.06 2.16 -3.09
N ILE A 182 6.38 2.74 -2.12
CA ILE A 182 5.44 3.86 -2.31
C ILE A 182 6.15 5.14 -1.89
N VAL A 183 6.45 6.01 -2.85
CA VAL A 183 7.12 7.29 -2.58
C VAL A 183 6.05 8.36 -2.29
N LEU A 184 6.00 8.82 -1.04
CA LEU A 184 4.89 9.65 -0.54
C LEU A 184 4.68 10.94 -1.36
N PRO A 185 5.72 11.74 -1.67
CA PRO A 185 5.54 12.94 -2.50
C PRO A 185 4.99 12.64 -3.90
N ASP A 186 5.40 11.52 -4.50
CA ASP A 186 4.99 11.14 -5.86
C ASP A 186 3.51 10.77 -5.90
N VAL A 187 3.03 9.98 -4.93
CA VAL A 187 1.61 9.62 -4.81
C VAL A 187 0.75 10.85 -4.55
N LEU A 188 1.17 11.71 -3.63
CA LEU A 188 0.43 12.93 -3.33
C LEU A 188 0.34 13.83 -4.56
N ALA A 189 1.45 14.05 -5.27
CA ALA A 189 1.46 14.84 -6.49
C ALA A 189 0.57 14.23 -7.58
N ALA A 190 0.57 12.91 -7.74
CA ALA A 190 -0.29 12.22 -8.70
C ALA A 190 -1.78 12.50 -8.44
N VAL A 191 -2.24 12.31 -7.20
CA VAL A 191 -3.65 12.55 -6.82
C VAL A 191 -4.05 14.02 -6.97
N VAL A 192 -3.17 14.96 -6.61
CA VAL A 192 -3.47 16.39 -6.74
C VAL A 192 -3.52 16.82 -8.21
N THR A 193 -2.64 16.27 -9.06
CA THR A 193 -2.60 16.60 -10.49
C THR A 193 -3.89 16.21 -11.21
N GLU A 194 -4.58 15.16 -10.76
CA GLU A 194 -5.89 14.77 -11.30
C GLU A 194 -7.02 15.78 -11.01
N GLN A 195 -6.78 16.72 -10.08
CA GLN A 195 -7.76 17.73 -9.66
C GLN A 195 -7.46 19.13 -10.24
N LEU A 196 -6.34 19.29 -10.96
CA LEU A 196 -5.92 20.54 -11.60
C LEU A 196 -6.32 20.57 -13.08
#